data_AF-A0A7K2KYN0-F1
#
_entry.id   AF-A0A7K2KYN0-F1
#
_cell.length_a   1.000
_cell.length_b   1.000
_cell.length_c   1.000
_cell.angle_alpha   90.00
_cell.angle_beta   90.00
_cell.angle_gamma   90.00
#
_symmetry.space_group_name_H-M   'P 1'
#
loop_
_entity.id
_entity.type
_entity.pdbx_description
1 polymer ?
#
loop_
_entity_poly.entity_id
_entity_poly.type
_entity_poly.pdbx_seq_one_letter_code
_entity_poly.pdbx_strand_id
1 'polypeptide(L)'
;WQHGAAEDARQEAGRARQANDAVAEVLAAPDAKVSTTRLEGGAVGTVVVSSSLDRAVFAASGMAPPPAGKVYQLWYDDGGTMRSAGLMDPGATAEATLLEGPVRQASGVGVTVEPAGGSPSPTSDPVAVLALPRA
;
A
#
# COMPACT_ATOMS: atom_id res chain seq x y z
N TRP A 1 35.51 -7.50 4.22
CA TRP A 1 34.59 -7.45 3.07
C TRP A 1 33.49 -8.52 3.12
N GLN A 2 33.75 -9.79 3.48
CA GLN A 2 32.67 -10.81 3.53
C GLN A 2 31.72 -10.76 4.74
N HIS A 3 32.13 -10.18 5.87
CA HIS A 3 31.27 -10.10 7.07
C HIS A 3 30.12 -9.09 6.93
N GLY A 4 30.35 -7.94 6.27
CA GLY A 4 29.33 -6.90 6.08
C GLY A 4 28.15 -7.36 5.21
N ALA A 5 28.44 -8.03 4.08
CA ALA A 5 27.38 -8.53 3.19
C ALA A 5 26.42 -9.53 3.87
N ALA A 6 26.93 -10.36 4.79
CA ALA A 6 26.10 -11.29 5.54
C ALA A 6 25.26 -10.60 6.63
N GLU A 7 25.75 -9.49 7.20
CA GLU A 7 25.00 -8.67 8.16
C GLU A 7 23.89 -7.87 7.46
N ASP A 8 24.19 -7.26 6.32
CA ASP A 8 23.23 -6.52 5.50
C ASP A 8 22.08 -7.45 5.04
N ALA A 9 22.41 -8.64 4.54
CA ALA A 9 21.41 -9.63 4.14
C ALA A 9 20.50 -10.07 5.31
N ARG A 10 21.06 -10.21 6.53
CA ARG A 10 20.28 -10.55 7.74
C ARG A 10 19.37 -9.41 8.16
N GLN A 11 19.84 -8.17 8.07
CA GLN A 11 19.02 -7.00 8.40
C GLN A 11 17.86 -6.86 7.42
N GLU A 12 18.11 -7.01 6.12
CA GLU A 12 17.09 -6.93 5.09
C GLU A 12 16.02 -8.02 5.27
N ALA A 13 16.44 -9.26 5.49
CA ALA A 13 15.52 -10.36 5.79
C ALA A 13 14.70 -10.11 7.07
N GLY A 14 15.31 -9.50 8.09
CA GLY A 14 14.62 -9.10 9.31
C GLY A 14 13.51 -8.08 9.06
N ARG A 15 13.78 -7.05 8.25
CA ARG A 15 12.80 -6.01 7.86
C ARG A 15 11.67 -6.59 7.03
N ALA A 16 11.99 -7.42 6.03
CA ALA A 16 11.00 -8.09 5.20
C ALA A 16 10.07 -8.97 6.04
N ARG A 17 10.62 -9.71 7.02
CA ARG A 17 9.81 -10.53 7.94
C ARG A 17 8.88 -9.68 8.79
N GLN A 18 9.38 -8.57 9.36
CA GLN A 18 8.55 -7.66 10.15
C GLN A 18 7.42 -7.04 9.34
N ALA A 19 7.68 -6.67 8.08
CA ALA A 19 6.66 -6.16 7.17
C ALA A 19 5.58 -7.22 6.90
N ASN A 20 5.98 -8.46 6.61
CA ASN A 20 5.06 -9.58 6.38
C ASN A 20 4.22 -9.92 7.62
N ASP A 21 4.83 -9.93 8.81
CA ASP A 21 4.13 -10.19 10.06
C ASP A 21 3.08 -9.08 10.32
N ALA A 22 3.40 -7.81 10.04
CA ALA A 22 2.47 -6.70 10.18
C ALA A 22 1.30 -6.75 9.18
N VAL A 23 1.55 -7.19 7.94
CA VAL A 23 0.48 -7.46 6.96
C VAL A 23 -0.42 -8.59 7.46
N ALA A 24 0.17 -9.71 7.90
CA ALA A 24 -0.58 -10.85 8.41
C ALA A 24 -1.43 -10.51 9.62
N GLU A 25 -0.93 -9.66 10.52
CA GLU A 25 -1.66 -9.16 11.69
C GLU A 25 -2.95 -8.42 11.29
N VAL A 26 -2.89 -7.53 10.30
CA VAL A 26 -4.07 -6.80 9.80
C VAL A 26 -5.07 -7.75 9.15
N LEU A 27 -4.58 -8.68 8.32
CA LEU A 27 -5.43 -9.65 7.61
C LEU A 27 -6.13 -10.63 8.57
N ALA A 28 -5.48 -10.98 9.69
CA ALA A 28 -6.01 -11.90 10.69
C ALA A 28 -6.82 -11.22 11.80
N ALA A 29 -6.89 -9.88 11.82
CA ALA A 29 -7.58 -9.15 12.87
C ALA A 29 -9.09 -9.52 12.91
N PRO A 30 -9.69 -9.74 14.09
CA PRO A 30 -11.12 -10.09 14.19
C PRO A 30 -12.08 -9.03 13.64
N ASP A 31 -11.63 -7.77 13.62
CA ASP A 31 -12.36 -6.62 13.08
C ASP A 31 -11.93 -6.25 11.65
N ALA A 32 -11.13 -7.09 10.99
CA ALA A 32 -10.69 -6.86 9.62
C ALA A 32 -11.90 -6.77 8.67
N LYS A 33 -12.00 -5.66 7.96
CA LYS A 33 -13.01 -5.44 6.92
C LYS A 33 -12.35 -5.30 5.56
N VAL A 34 -12.96 -5.90 4.55
CA VAL A 34 -12.43 -5.92 3.18
C VAL A 34 -13.33 -5.10 2.27
N SER A 35 -12.71 -4.31 1.38
CA SER A 35 -13.37 -3.62 0.29
C SER A 35 -12.59 -3.88 -1.00
N THR A 36 -13.30 -4.17 -2.09
CA THR A 36 -12.71 -4.49 -3.39
C THR A 36 -13.33 -3.61 -4.46
N THR A 37 -12.52 -3.15 -5.42
CA THR A 37 -12.98 -2.32 -6.53
C THR A 37 -12.25 -2.69 -7.81
N ARG A 38 -12.97 -2.66 -8.93
CA ARG A 38 -12.36 -2.78 -10.26
C ARG A 38 -11.70 -1.46 -10.62
N LEU A 39 -10.45 -1.56 -11.07
CA LEU A 39 -9.65 -0.45 -11.55
C LEU A 39 -9.67 -0.43 -13.07
N GLU A 40 -9.00 0.57 -13.65
CA GLU A 40 -8.78 0.63 -15.09
C GLU A 40 -8.04 -0.61 -15.62
N GLY A 41 -8.23 -0.91 -16.90
CA GLY A 41 -7.58 -2.05 -17.56
C GLY A 41 -8.02 -3.43 -17.05
N GLY A 42 -9.09 -3.52 -16.26
CA GLY A 42 -9.59 -4.78 -15.70
C GLY A 42 -8.83 -5.25 -14.45
N ALA A 43 -7.94 -4.42 -13.91
CA ALA A 43 -7.28 -4.69 -12.65
C ALA A 43 -8.26 -4.65 -11.48
N VAL A 44 -7.88 -5.26 -10.35
CA VAL A 44 -8.69 -5.31 -9.14
C VAL A 44 -7.84 -4.84 -7.97
N GLY A 45 -8.30 -3.80 -7.28
CA GLY A 45 -7.74 -3.33 -6.02
C GLY A 45 -8.57 -3.82 -4.84
N THR A 46 -7.89 -4.20 -3.76
CA THR A 46 -8.49 -4.66 -2.51
C THR A 46 -7.83 -3.93 -1.35
N VAL A 47 -8.64 -3.39 -0.44
CA VAL A 47 -8.17 -2.82 0.82
C VAL A 47 -8.75 -3.61 1.98
N VAL A 48 -7.90 -3.94 2.94
CA VAL A 48 -8.27 -4.57 4.21
C VAL A 48 -7.95 -3.59 5.33
N VAL A 49 -8.89 -3.33 6.21
CA VAL A 49 -8.75 -2.36 7.31
C VAL A 49 -9.05 -3.04 8.63
N SER A 50 -8.18 -2.85 9.62
CA SER A 50 -8.50 -3.13 11.03
C SER A 50 -8.52 -1.81 11.79
N SER A 51 -9.68 -1.48 12.35
CA SER A 51 -9.87 -0.23 13.09
C SER A 51 -9.20 -0.28 14.47
N SER A 52 -9.19 -1.45 15.10
CA SER A 52 -8.56 -1.70 16.39
C SER A 52 -7.03 -1.58 16.32
N LEU A 53 -6.43 -1.98 15.20
CA LEU A 53 -4.99 -1.83 14.94
C LEU A 53 -4.63 -0.47 14.33
N ASP A 54 -5.61 0.32 13.91
CA ASP A 54 -5.43 1.58 13.16
C ASP A 54 -4.56 1.42 11.92
N ARG A 55 -4.77 0.32 11.18
CA ARG A 55 -3.95 -0.10 10.04
C ARG A 55 -4.79 -0.54 8.85
N ALA A 56 -4.20 -0.41 7.67
CA ALA A 56 -4.75 -0.91 6.43
C ALA A 56 -3.69 -1.62 5.59
N VAL A 57 -4.15 -2.55 4.75
CA VAL A 57 -3.35 -3.26 3.75
C VAL A 57 -4.03 -3.07 2.40
N PHE A 58 -3.27 -2.73 1.37
CA PHE A 58 -3.75 -2.67 -0.01
C PHE A 58 -3.08 -3.76 -0.84
N ALA A 59 -3.85 -4.43 -1.67
CA ALA A 59 -3.36 -5.36 -2.67
C ALA A 59 -4.01 -5.04 -4.01
N ALA A 60 -3.26 -5.19 -5.09
CA ALA A 60 -3.81 -5.10 -6.43
C ALA A 60 -3.41 -6.32 -7.26
N SER A 61 -4.25 -6.66 -8.23
CA SER A 61 -3.99 -7.72 -9.19
C SER A 61 -4.34 -7.25 -10.59
N GLY A 62 -3.54 -7.63 -11.58
CA GLY A 62 -3.74 -7.27 -12.98
C GLY A 62 -3.40 -5.81 -13.32
N MET A 63 -2.81 -5.04 -12.40
CA MET A 63 -2.30 -3.70 -12.72
C MET A 63 -1.09 -3.80 -13.66
N ALA A 64 -1.08 -2.96 -14.70
CA ALA A 64 0.10 -2.81 -15.54
C ALA A 64 1.27 -2.27 -14.70
N PRO A 65 2.53 -2.67 -14.98
CA PRO A 65 3.68 -2.08 -14.31
C PRO A 65 3.71 -0.56 -14.55
N PRO A 66 4.20 0.23 -13.57
CA PRO A 66 4.31 1.67 -13.77
C PRO A 66 5.32 1.97 -14.91
N PRO A 67 5.17 3.11 -15.61
CA PRO A 67 6.14 3.53 -16.62
C PRO A 67 7.58 3.60 -16.06
N ALA A 68 8.57 3.49 -16.94
CA ALA A 68 9.97 3.57 -16.52
C ALA A 68 10.27 4.87 -15.74
N GLY A 69 10.94 4.73 -14.59
CA GLY A 69 11.24 5.86 -13.70
C GLY A 69 10.06 6.36 -12.88
N LYS A 70 8.94 5.61 -12.87
CA LYS A 70 7.75 5.89 -12.06
C LYS A 70 7.47 4.77 -11.06
N VAL A 71 6.63 5.06 -10.08
CA VAL A 71 6.14 4.13 -9.07
C VAL A 71 4.64 4.37 -8.86
N TYR A 72 3.91 3.37 -8.38
CA TYR A 72 2.58 3.61 -7.83
C TYR A 72 2.70 4.05 -6.38
N GLN A 73 2.06 5.17 -6.04
CA GLN A 73 1.98 5.65 -4.67
C GLN A 73 0.56 5.52 -4.15
N LEU A 74 0.45 5.06 -2.91
CA LEU A 74 -0.79 4.93 -2.17
C LEU A 74 -1.01 6.18 -1.33
N TRP A 75 -2.27 6.59 -1.21
CA TRP A 75 -2.68 7.77 -0.46
C TRP A 75 -3.88 7.45 0.41
N TYR A 76 -3.90 7.94 1.64
CA TYR A 76 -5.14 8.06 2.40
C TYR A 76 -5.86 9.34 2.00
N ASP A 77 -7.16 9.24 1.73
CA ASP A 77 -8.04 10.39 1.53
C ASP A 77 -8.60 10.84 2.89
N ASP A 78 -7.99 11.85 3.49
CA ASP A 78 -8.42 12.46 4.75
C ASP A 78 -9.30 13.69 4.44
N GLY A 79 -10.55 13.44 4.01
CA GLY A 79 -11.53 14.50 3.76
C GLY A 79 -11.18 15.42 2.57
N GLY A 80 -10.62 14.85 1.50
CA GLY A 80 -10.17 15.56 0.30
C GLY A 80 -8.68 15.88 0.29
N THR A 81 -7.97 15.63 1.40
CA THR A 81 -6.50 15.77 1.46
C THR A 81 -5.85 14.41 1.31
N MET A 82 -5.06 14.24 0.26
CA MET A 82 -4.32 13.00 0.00
C MET A 82 -3.01 12.98 0.79
N ARG A 83 -2.96 12.15 1.84
CA ARG A 83 -1.77 11.90 2.66
C ARG A 83 -1.05 10.64 2.19
N SER A 84 0.27 10.71 2.00
CA SER A 84 1.05 9.55 1.56
C SER A 84 0.85 8.36 2.51
N ALA A 85 0.57 7.20 1.94
CA ALA A 85 0.34 5.94 2.63
C ALA A 85 1.34 4.84 2.20
N GLY A 86 2.42 5.23 1.52
CA GLY A 86 3.49 4.33 1.09
C GLY A 86 3.54 4.12 -0.42
N LEU A 87 4.56 3.39 -0.86
CA LEU A 87 4.80 3.07 -2.28
C LEU A 87 4.52 1.59 -2.51
N MET A 88 3.92 1.26 -3.65
CA MET A 88 3.86 -0.14 -4.09
C MET A 88 5.19 -0.53 -4.72
N ASP A 89 5.69 -1.72 -4.39
CA ASP A 89 6.90 -2.24 -5.01
C ASP A 89 6.65 -2.51 -6.52
N PRO A 90 7.40 -1.85 -7.42
CA PRO A 90 7.24 -2.03 -8.87
C PRO A 90 7.58 -3.45 -9.36
N GLY A 91 8.29 -4.26 -8.57
CA GLY A 91 8.59 -5.66 -8.87
C GLY A 91 7.52 -6.66 -8.43
N ALA A 92 6.61 -6.24 -7.54
CA ALA A 92 5.63 -7.11 -6.91
C ALA A 92 4.22 -6.79 -7.40
N THR A 93 3.89 -7.27 -8.61
CA THR A 93 2.57 -7.09 -9.25
C THR A 93 1.40 -7.76 -8.51
N ALA A 94 1.64 -8.37 -7.34
CA ALA A 94 0.65 -9.07 -6.53
C ALA A 94 0.90 -8.99 -5.00
N GLU A 95 1.83 -8.17 -4.50
CA GLU A 95 2.08 -8.11 -3.05
C GLU A 95 1.16 -7.13 -2.33
N ALA A 96 0.68 -7.59 -1.19
CA ALA A 96 -0.08 -6.79 -0.25
C ALA A 96 0.87 -5.78 0.43
N THR A 97 0.63 -4.49 0.21
CA THR A 97 1.37 -3.39 0.83
C THR A 97 0.67 -2.96 2.11
N LEU A 98 1.39 -2.94 3.23
CA LEU A 98 0.92 -2.29 4.46
C LEU A 98 0.95 -0.78 4.25
N LEU A 99 -0.16 -0.09 4.53
CA LEU A 99 -0.24 1.35 4.38
C LEU A 99 0.42 2.05 5.58
N GLU A 100 1.21 3.06 5.27
CA GLU A 100 1.92 3.88 6.25
C GLU A 100 0.99 4.89 6.93
N GLY A 101 1.03 4.92 8.27
CA GLY A 101 0.25 5.84 9.08
C GLY A 101 -1.18 5.37 9.39
N PRO A 102 -1.91 6.12 10.23
CA PRO A 102 -3.20 5.71 10.75
C PRO A 102 -4.30 5.77 9.69
N VAL A 103 -5.23 4.82 9.77
CA VAL A 103 -6.40 4.72 8.87
C VAL A 103 -7.62 5.46 9.42
N ARG A 104 -7.69 5.73 10.72
CA ARG A 104 -8.92 6.20 11.41
C ARG A 104 -9.56 7.49 10.89
N GLN A 105 -8.84 8.31 10.13
CA GLN A 105 -9.34 9.57 9.54
C GLN A 105 -9.60 9.47 8.03
N ALA A 106 -9.18 8.36 7.41
CA ALA A 106 -9.28 8.18 5.98
C ALA A 106 -10.69 7.73 5.60
N SER A 107 -11.25 8.34 4.56
CA SER A 107 -12.47 7.88 3.89
C SER A 107 -12.18 6.93 2.73
N GLY A 108 -10.96 6.93 2.21
CA GLY A 108 -10.58 6.15 1.04
C GLY A 108 -9.08 5.96 0.90
N VAL A 109 -8.73 5.15 -0.09
CA VAL A 109 -7.36 4.97 -0.59
C VAL A 109 -7.31 5.41 -2.05
N GLY A 110 -6.42 6.35 -2.36
CA GLY A 110 -6.08 6.74 -3.72
C GLY A 110 -4.81 6.05 -4.20
N VAL A 111 -4.70 5.82 -5.51
CA VAL A 111 -3.48 5.33 -6.16
C VAL A 111 -3.14 6.23 -7.32
N THR A 112 -1.90 6.71 -7.40
CA THR A 112 -1.41 7.57 -8.50
C THR A 112 -0.11 7.03 -9.08
N VAL A 113 0.26 7.52 -10.27
CA VAL A 113 1.58 7.27 -10.87
C VAL A 113 2.50 8.45 -10.53
N GLU A 114 3.57 8.17 -9.79
CA GLU A 114 4.46 9.19 -9.24
C GLU A 114 5.90 8.99 -9.71
N PRO A 115 6.77 10.02 -9.65
CA PRO A 115 8.21 9.84 -9.84
C PRO A 115 8.79 8.74 -8.94
N ALA A 116 9.87 8.10 -9.38
CA ALA A 116 10.60 7.15 -8.52
C ALA A 116 10.94 7.79 -7.16
N GLY A 117 10.65 7.08 -6.07
CA GLY A 117 10.74 7.60 -4.70
C GLY A 117 9.47 8.27 -4.18
N GLY A 118 8.44 8.42 -5.01
CA GLY A 118 7.18 9.03 -4.64
C GLY A 118 7.19 10.56 -4.65
N SER A 119 6.10 11.12 -4.15
CA SER A 119 5.82 12.56 -4.07
C SER A 119 5.30 12.93 -2.69
N PRO A 120 5.45 14.20 -2.25
CA PRO A 120 4.82 14.70 -1.03
C PRO A 120 3.30 14.92 -1.15
N SER A 121 2.82 15.08 -2.39
CA SER A 121 1.40 15.19 -2.75
C SER A 121 1.18 14.58 -4.14
N PRO A 122 -0.04 14.13 -4.50
CA PRO A 122 -0.33 13.61 -5.84
C PRO A 122 0.14 14.56 -6.95
N THR A 123 0.85 14.03 -7.95
CA THR A 123 1.28 14.79 -9.14
C THR A 123 0.54 14.40 -10.41
N SER A 124 -0.25 13.32 -10.35
CA SER A 124 -1.12 12.85 -11.43
C SER A 124 -2.53 12.58 -10.93
N ASP A 125 -3.47 12.47 -11.86
CA ASP A 125 -4.82 12.01 -11.56
C ASP A 125 -4.78 10.59 -10.99
N PRO A 126 -5.66 10.26 -10.01
CA PRO A 126 -5.74 8.91 -9.48
C PRO A 126 -6.07 7.89 -10.55
N VAL A 127 -5.26 6.83 -10.65
CA VAL A 127 -5.58 5.64 -11.46
C VAL A 127 -6.56 4.71 -10.75
N ALA A 128 -6.72 4.90 -9.43
CA ALA A 128 -7.68 4.19 -8.61
C ALA A 128 -8.10 5.03 -7.40
N VAL A 129 -9.37 4.92 -7.03
CA VAL A 129 -9.90 5.39 -5.74
C VAL A 129 -10.78 4.29 -5.16
N LEU A 130 -10.50 3.89 -3.94
CA LEU A 130 -11.23 2.87 -3.21
C LEU A 130 -11.81 3.48 -1.95
N ALA A 131 -13.11 3.35 -1.74
CA ALA A 131 -13.72 3.71 -0.48
C ALA A 131 -13.32 2.69 0.59
N LEU A 132 -12.97 3.17 1.79
CA LEU A 132 -12.74 2.30 2.92
C LEU A 132 -14.07 1.70 3.41
N PRO A 133 -14.08 0.44 3.86
CA PRO A 133 -15.27 -0.14 4.45
C PRO A 133 -15.65 0.66 5.70
N ARG A 134 -16.93 0.99 5.83
CA ARG A 134 -17.42 1.70 7.02
C ARG A 134 -17.19 0.83 8.27
N ALA A 135 -16.75 1.47 9.35
CA ALA A 135 -16.71 0.87 10.69
C ALA A 135 -18.12 0.45 11.15
#